data_AF-A0A061A9V0-F1
#
_entry.id   AF-A0A061A9V0-F1
#
_cell.length_a   1.000
_cell.length_b   1.000
_cell.length_c   1.000
_cell.angle_alpha   90.00
_cell.angle_beta   90.00
_cell.angle_gamma   90.00
#
_symmetry.space_group_name_H-M   'P 1'
#
loop_
_entity.id
_entity.type
_entity.pdbx_description
1 polymer ?
#
loop_
_entity_poly.entity_id
_entity_poly.type
_entity_poly.pdbx_seq_one_letter_code
_entity_poly.pdbx_strand_id
1 'polypeptide(L)'
;MLKLRDIRLSKGLKQQDIAEILGITQAAASRIESEERKLDQNQIIKLCLALEVTPDELLGFEEAYNKYTEYLQSLLKDDVEQ
;
A
#
# COMPACT_ATOMS: atom_id res chain seq x y z
N MET A 1 1.63 -4.05 -3.45
CA MET A 1 2.24 -4.24 -2.11
C MET A 1 2.10 -2.93 -1.39
N LEU A 2 1.60 -2.96 -0.16
CA LEU A 2 1.38 -1.77 0.65
C LEU A 2 2.73 -1.09 0.95
N LYS A 3 2.84 0.21 0.68
CA LYS A 3 4.09 0.98 0.85
C LYS A 3 4.20 1.69 2.21
N LEU A 4 3.27 1.41 3.13
CA LEU A 4 3.15 2.11 4.42
C LEU A 4 4.46 2.12 5.23
N ARG A 5 5.15 0.97 5.31
CA ARG A 5 6.41 0.86 6.06
C ARG A 5 7.49 1.79 5.50
N ASP A 6 7.63 1.84 4.19
CA ASP A 6 8.65 2.64 3.51
C ASP A 6 8.36 4.14 3.67
N ILE A 7 7.10 4.54 3.48
CA ILE A 7 6.62 5.92 3.70
C ILE A 7 6.83 6.34 5.15
N ARG A 8 6.52 5.46 6.11
CA ARG A 8 6.73 5.73 7.53
C ARG A 8 8.21 5.97 7.84
N LEU A 9 9.09 5.09 7.35
CA LEU A 9 10.52 5.17 7.60
C LEU A 9 11.15 6.41 6.95
N SER A 10 10.73 6.78 5.74
CA SER A 10 11.23 7.99 5.06
C SER A 10 10.85 9.29 5.79
N LYS A 11 9.75 9.26 6.56
CA LYS A 11 9.30 10.36 7.43
C LYS A 11 9.86 10.30 8.85
N GLY A 12 10.75 9.33 9.15
CA GLY A 12 11.35 9.17 10.49
C GLY A 12 10.38 8.71 11.57
N LEU A 13 9.22 8.15 11.18
CA LEU A 13 8.16 7.73 12.10
C LEU A 13 8.37 6.28 12.59
N LYS A 14 7.88 6.01 13.79
CA LYS A 14 7.77 4.68 14.42
C LYS A 14 6.39 4.09 14.16
N GLN A 15 6.27 2.77 14.30
CA GLN A 15 4.96 2.08 14.16
C GLN A 15 3.93 2.57 15.18
N GLN A 16 4.39 3.08 16.32
CA GLN A 16 3.55 3.72 17.33
C GLN A 16 2.85 4.98 16.78
N ASP A 17 3.51 5.77 15.92
CA ASP A 17 2.92 6.98 15.34
C ASP A 17 1.77 6.63 14.37
N ILE A 18 1.93 5.54 13.60
CA ILE A 18 0.85 5.00 12.76
C ILE A 18 -0.32 4.52 13.61
N ALA A 19 -0.03 3.87 14.74
CA ALA A 19 -1.06 3.42 15.65
C ALA A 19 -1.87 4.59 16.23
N GLU A 20 -1.20 5.70 16.56
CA GLU A 20 -1.83 6.94 17.03
C GLU A 20 -2.68 7.59 15.96
N ILE A 21 -2.18 7.72 14.72
CA ILE A 21 -2.94 8.24 13.56
C ILE A 21 -4.24 7.46 13.35
N LEU A 22 -4.17 6.13 13.47
CA LEU A 22 -5.29 5.24 13.22
C LEU A 22 -6.19 4.99 14.44
N GLY A 23 -5.74 5.34 15.65
CA GLY A 23 -6.43 5.01 16.90
C GLY A 23 -6.45 3.50 17.17
N ILE A 24 -5.35 2.79 16.89
CA ILE A 24 -5.20 1.34 17.07
C ILE A 24 -3.99 1.02 17.96
N THR A 25 -3.71 -0.26 18.20
CA THR A 25 -2.50 -0.68 18.90
C THR A 25 -1.29 -0.73 17.97
N GLN A 26 -0.07 -0.54 18.50
CA GLN A 26 1.16 -0.71 17.71
C GLN A 26 1.27 -2.12 17.09
N ALA A 27 0.81 -3.16 17.79
CA ALA A 27 0.77 -4.50 17.24
C ALA A 27 -0.16 -4.60 16.02
N ALA A 28 -1.30 -3.90 16.03
CA ALA A 28 -2.19 -3.83 14.88
C ALA A 28 -1.55 -3.04 13.71
N ALA A 29 -0.84 -1.95 13.99
CA ALA A 29 -0.06 -1.22 12.98
C ALA A 29 1.04 -2.11 12.36
N SER A 30 1.75 -2.90 13.16
CA SER A 30 2.74 -3.85 12.67
C SER A 30 2.11 -4.92 11.75
N ARG A 31 0.95 -5.45 12.11
CA ARG A 31 0.20 -6.42 11.26
C ARG A 31 -0.30 -5.81 9.96
N ILE A 32 -0.59 -4.50 9.97
CA ILE A 32 -0.93 -3.78 8.74
C ILE A 32 0.30 -3.68 7.84
N GLU A 33 1.46 -3.30 8.39
CA GLU A 33 2.72 -3.20 7.63
C GLU A 33 3.23 -4.54 7.09
N SER A 34 2.87 -5.67 7.73
CA SER A 34 3.13 -7.02 7.22
C SER A 34 2.02 -7.57 6.31
N GLU A 35 1.00 -6.77 6.00
CA GLU A 35 -0.20 -7.16 5.22
C GLU A 35 -1.02 -8.32 5.83
N GLU A 36 -0.73 -8.74 7.08
CA GLU A 36 -1.55 -9.69 7.86
C GLU A 36 -2.93 -9.10 8.22
N ARG A 37 -3.02 -7.77 8.26
CA ARG A 37 -4.27 -7.03 8.45
C ARG A 37 -4.47 -6.02 7.33
N LYS A 38 -5.62 -6.10 6.67
CA LYS A 38 -6.01 -5.11 5.66
C LYS A 38 -6.45 -3.79 6.29
N LEU A 39 -6.13 -2.69 5.61
CA LEU A 39 -6.70 -1.37 5.88
C LEU A 39 -8.11 -1.29 5.31
N ASP A 40 -9.01 -0.63 6.03
CA ASP A 40 -10.28 -0.17 5.46
C ASP A 40 -10.13 1.20 4.76
N GLN A 41 -11.18 1.64 4.07
CA GLN A 41 -11.19 2.90 3.34
C GLN A 41 -10.93 4.12 4.23
N ASN A 42 -11.50 4.15 5.44
CA ASN A 42 -11.32 5.27 6.36
C ASN A 42 -9.88 5.33 6.87
N GLN A 43 -9.28 4.18 7.15
CA GLN A 43 -7.87 4.09 7.56
C GLN A 43 -6.93 4.53 6.44
N ILE A 44 -7.22 4.16 5.19
CA ILE A 44 -6.46 4.63 4.01
C ILE A 44 -6.51 6.15 3.94
N ILE A 45 -7.71 6.75 4.00
CA ILE A 45 -7.87 8.22 3.93
C ILE A 45 -7.10 8.91 5.07
N LYS A 46 -7.23 8.41 6.31
CA LYS A 46 -6.50 8.97 7.46
C LYS A 46 -4.99 8.94 7.26
N LEU A 47 -4.45 7.82 6.78
CA LEU A 47 -3.01 7.69 6.52
C LEU A 47 -2.56 8.62 5.39
N CYS A 48 -3.33 8.69 4.30
CA CYS A 48 -3.01 9.58 3.18
C CYS A 48 -2.91 11.04 3.63
N LEU A 49 -3.89 11.51 4.42
CA LEU A 49 -3.89 12.86 4.95
C LEU A 49 -2.76 13.10 5.97
N ALA A 50 -2.56 12.19 6.92
CA ALA A 50 -1.56 12.35 7.98
C ALA A 50 -0.12 12.22 7.48
N LEU A 51 0.10 11.40 6.45
CA LEU A 51 1.40 11.19 5.84
C LEU A 51 1.61 12.05 4.59
N GLU A 52 0.66 12.89 4.20
CA GLU A 52 0.78 13.74 3.00
C GLU A 52 1.16 12.94 1.73
N VAL A 53 0.46 11.82 1.51
CA VAL A 53 0.63 10.95 0.34
C VAL A 53 -0.71 10.68 -0.33
N THR A 54 -0.66 10.31 -1.59
CA THR A 54 -1.82 9.84 -2.35
C THR A 54 -2.14 8.38 -2.05
N PRO A 55 -3.38 7.92 -2.30
CA PRO A 55 -3.71 6.50 -2.23
C PRO A 55 -2.86 5.64 -3.18
N ASP A 56 -2.50 6.17 -4.36
CA ASP A 56 -1.67 5.46 -5.34
C ASP A 56 -0.28 5.14 -4.78
N GLU A 57 0.35 6.13 -4.14
CA GLU A 57 1.63 5.97 -3.45
C GLU A 57 1.53 4.99 -2.28
N LEU A 58 0.48 5.10 -1.45
CA LEU A 58 0.30 4.23 -0.28
C LEU A 58 0.07 2.77 -0.68
N LEU A 59 -0.76 2.53 -1.70
CA LEU A 59 -1.17 1.18 -2.12
C LEU A 59 -0.19 0.55 -3.12
N GLY A 60 0.75 1.32 -3.66
CA GLY A 60 1.64 0.89 -4.73
C GLY A 60 0.87 0.55 -6.00
N PHE A 61 -0.14 1.37 -6.34
CA PHE A 61 -1.08 1.10 -7.41
C PHE A 61 -0.39 1.05 -8.78
N GLU A 62 0.50 2.00 -9.05
CA GLU A 62 1.24 2.06 -10.32
C GLU A 62 2.03 0.77 -10.61
N GLU A 63 2.73 0.23 -9.61
CA GLU A 63 3.48 -1.02 -9.73
C GLU A 63 2.55 -2.21 -10.04
N ALA A 64 1.39 -2.27 -9.37
CA ALA A 64 0.40 -3.33 -9.60
C ALA A 64 -0.22 -3.21 -10.99
N TYR A 65 -0.54 -1.99 -11.42
CA TYR A 65 -1.12 -1.69 -12.73
C TYR A 65 -0.16 -2.06 -13.86
N ASN A 66 1.12 -1.71 -13.74
CA ASN A 66 2.14 -2.05 -14.74
C ASN A 66 2.31 -3.57 -14.88
N LYS A 67 2.45 -4.30 -13.77
CA LYS A 67 2.54 -5.76 -13.79
C LYS A 67 1.31 -6.42 -14.42
N TYR A 68 0.12 -5.90 -14.11
CA TYR A 68 -1.11 -6.42 -14.70
C TYR A 68 -1.18 -6.12 -16.20
N THR A 69 -0.77 -4.94 -16.63
CA THR A 69 -0.73 -4.55 -18.04
C THR A 69 0.26 -5.42 -18.83
N GLU A 70 1.45 -5.66 -18.30
CA GLU A 70 2.46 -6.56 -18.88
C GLU A 70 1.92 -7.99 -19.03
N TYR A 71 1.22 -8.49 -18.00
CA TYR A 71 0.56 -9.80 -18.04
C TYR A 71 -0.51 -9.88 -19.14
N LEU A 72 -1.36 -8.86 -19.27
CA LEU A 72 -2.36 -8.84 -20.35
C LEU A 72 -1.71 -8.81 -21.73
N GLN A 73 -0.60 -8.07 -21.89
CA GLN A 73 0.15 -8.04 -23.13
C GLN A 73 0.79 -9.37 -23.48
N SER A 74 1.25 -10.16 -22.49
CA SER A 74 1.80 -11.49 -22.77
C SER A 74 0.71 -12.44 -23.27
N LEU A 75 -0.47 -12.41 -22.65
CA LEU A 75 -1.60 -13.25 -23.10
C LEU A 75 -2.03 -12.96 -24.54
N LEU A 76 -2.07 -11.68 -24.92
CA LEU A 76 -2.46 -11.29 -26.28
C LEU A 76 -1.42 -11.66 -27.36
N LYS A 77 -0.15 -11.87 -26.99
CA LYS A 77 0.90 -12.29 -27.93
C LYS A 77 0.84 -13.78 -28.24
N ASP A 78 0.47 -14.59 -27.25
CA ASP A 78 0.35 -16.04 -27.39
C ASP A 78 -0.83 -16.45 -28.31
N ASP A 79 -1.86 -15.60 -28.43
CA ASP A 79 -3.01 -15.81 -29.33
C ASP A 79 -2.74 -15.41 -30.79
N VAL A 80 -1.67 -14.66 -31.08
CA VAL A 80 -1.32 -14.20 -32.45
C VAL A 80 -0.30 -15.15 -33.10
N GLU A 81 0.39 -15.97 -32.31
CA GLU A 81 1.39 -16.93 -32.77
C GLU A 81 0.88 -18.39 -32.88
N GLN A 82 -0.42 -18.64 -32.65
CA GLN A 82 -1.13 -19.89 -32.94
C GLN A 82 -2.05 -19.76 -34.16
#